data_AF-A0A1T1C965-F1
#
_entry.id   AF-A0A1T1C965-F1
#
_cell.length_a   1.000
_cell.length_b   1.000
_cell.length_c   1.000
_cell.angle_alpha   90.00
_cell.angle_beta   90.00
_cell.angle_gamma   90.00
#
_symmetry.space_group_name_H-M   'P 1'
#
loop_
_entity.id
_entity.type
_entity.pdbx_description
1 polymer ?
#
loop_
_entity_poly.entity_id
_entity_poly.type
_entity_poly.pdbx_seq_one_letter_code
_entity_poly.pdbx_strand_id
1 'polypeptide(L)' 'MALPDDLDSTRLPRHLAVIMDGNGRWAQQRRLPRVRGHQMGVQALKRLLQLCGHWGIPALTTGA' A
#
# COMPACT_ATOMS: atom_id res chain seq x y z
N MET A 1 -4.29 -7.39 11.98
CA MET A 1 -5.55 -7.41 11.20
C MET A 1 -5.75 -8.81 10.66
N ALA A 2 -6.96 -9.37 10.77
CA ALA A 2 -7.27 -10.70 10.23
C ALA A 2 -7.31 -10.67 8.70
N LEU A 3 -7.12 -11.84 8.06
CA LEU A 3 -7.42 -12.02 6.65
C LEU A 3 -8.96 -11.98 6.47
N PRO A 4 -9.50 -11.24 5.50
CA PRO A 4 -10.92 -11.29 5.16
C PRO A 4 -11.41 -12.71 4.84
N ASP A 5 -12.64 -13.04 5.24
CA ASP A 5 -13.19 -14.40 5.14
C ASP A 5 -13.39 -14.88 3.69
N ASP A 6 -13.45 -13.94 2.74
CA ASP A 6 -13.54 -14.20 1.30
C ASP A 6 -12.19 -14.49 0.63
N LEU A 7 -11.07 -14.42 1.37
CA LEU A 7 -9.73 -14.71 0.88
C LEU A 7 -9.18 -16.05 1.42
N ASP A 8 -8.76 -16.91 0.49
CA ASP A 8 -8.09 -18.17 0.80
C ASP A 8 -6.60 -17.92 1.11
N SER A 9 -6.20 -18.18 2.36
CA SER A 9 -4.82 -18.00 2.83
C SER A 9 -3.80 -18.85 2.07
N THR A 10 -4.22 -19.99 1.50
CA THR A 10 -3.35 -20.87 0.71
C THR A 10 -3.07 -20.34 -0.70
N ARG A 11 -3.84 -19.33 -1.14
CA ARG A 11 -3.73 -18.72 -2.48
C ARG A 11 -3.11 -17.32 -2.45
N LEU A 12 -2.66 -16.85 -1.30
CA LEU A 12 -2.02 -15.55 -1.21
C LEU A 12 -0.69 -15.51 -1.99
N PRO A 13 -0.38 -14.39 -2.66
CA PRO A 13 0.85 -14.27 -3.40
C PRO A 13 2.04 -14.26 -2.44
N ARG A 14 3.14 -14.89 -2.86
CA ARG A 14 4.41 -14.81 -2.12
C ARG A 14 5.09 -13.45 -2.30
N HIS A 15 4.75 -12.71 -3.36
CA HIS A 15 5.33 -11.40 -3.66
C HIS A 15 4.27 -10.48 -4.24
N LEU A 16 4.09 -9.33 -3.61
CA LEU A 16 3.26 -8.24 -4.11
C LEU A 16 4.14 -7.13 -4.70
N ALA A 17 3.82 -6.68 -5.90
CA ALA A 17 4.41 -5.47 -6.49
C ALA A 17 3.33 -4.39 -6.61
N VAL A 18 3.62 -3.19 -6.11
CA VAL A 18 2.69 -2.05 -6.14
C VAL A 18 3.37 -0.82 -6.74
N ILE A 19 2.68 -0.10 -7.61
CA ILE A 19 3.13 1.20 -8.13
C ILE A 19 2.37 2.28 -7.37
N MET A 20 3.10 3.16 -6.68
CA MET A 20 2.49 4.21 -5.85
C MET A 20 2.29 5.53 -6.62
N ASP A 21 1.42 5.49 -7.63
CA ASP A 21 1.06 6.68 -8.41
C ASP A 21 -0.07 7.50 -7.75
N GLY A 22 -0.22 8.76 -8.18
CA GLY A 22 -1.38 9.59 -7.88
C GLY A 22 -1.22 10.47 -6.65
N ASN A 23 -0.15 10.31 -5.86
CA ASN A 23 0.13 11.13 -4.67
C ASN A 23 0.13 12.65 -4.97
N GLY A 24 0.71 13.05 -6.10
CA GLY A 24 0.71 14.44 -6.55
C GLY A 24 -0.69 14.95 -6.94
N ARG A 25 -1.46 14.14 -7.68
CA ARG A 25 -2.85 14.47 -8.07
C ARG A 25 -3.76 14.55 -6.85
N TRP A 26 -3.59 13.63 -5.88
CA TRP A 26 -4.32 13.63 -4.61
C TRP A 26 -4.11 14.92 -3.82
N ALA A 27 -2.86 15.41 -3.76
CA ALA A 27 -2.54 16.67 -3.08
C ALA A 27 -3.15 17.87 -3.82
N GLN A 28 -3.04 17.89 -5.15
CA GLN A 28 -3.60 18.96 -6.00
C GLN A 28 -5.12 19.09 -5.85
N GLN A 29 -5.85 17.98 -5.91
CA GLN A 29 -7.31 17.95 -5.73
C GLN A 29 -7.76 18.51 -4.37
N ARG A 30 -6.89 18.43 -3.36
CA ARG A 30 -7.14 18.92 -2.01
C ARG A 30 -6.54 20.30 -1.73
N ARG A 31 -5.97 20.96 -2.74
CA ARG A 31 -5.26 22.24 -2.60
C ARG A 31 -4.14 22.17 -1.54
N LEU A 32 -3.48 21.02 -1.46
CA LEU A 32 -2.36 20.76 -0.54
C LEU A 32 -1.02 20.81 -1.30
N PRO A 33 0.10 21.16 -0.62
CA PRO A 33 1.44 21.05 -1.18
C PRO A 33 1.77 19.61 -1.60
N ARG A 34 2.54 19.41 -2.67
CA ARG A 34 2.94 18.08 -3.18
C ARG A 34 3.61 17.19 -2.10
N VAL A 35 4.35 17.79 -1.17
CA VAL A 35 4.98 17.05 -0.06
C VAL A 35 3.94 16.31 0.80
N ARG A 36 2.73 16.86 0.97
CA ARG A 36 1.64 16.17 1.69
C ARG A 36 1.19 14.92 0.94
N GLY A 37 1.16 14.96 -0.39
CA GLY A 37 0.90 13.78 -1.22
C GLY A 37 1.94 12.70 -1.02
N HIS A 38 3.23 13.06 -1.02
CA HIS A 38 4.32 12.12 -0.74
C HIS A 38 4.21 11.50 0.66
N GLN A 39 3.90 12.31 1.68
CA GLN A 39 3.66 11.82 3.04
C GLN A 39 2.50 10.83 3.11
N MET A 40 1.41 11.07 2.36
CA MET A 40 0.29 10.13 2.27
C MET A 40 0.69 8.83 1.57
N GLY A 41 1.48 8.90 0.51
CA GLY A 41 2.04 7.72 -0.15
C GLY A 41 2.85 6.86 0.84
N VAL A 42 3.71 7.48 1.64
CA VAL A 42 4.47 6.78 2.70
C VAL A 42 3.54 6.15 3.75
N GLN A 43 2.49 6.85 4.17
CA GLN A 43 1.52 6.28 5.12
C GLN A 43 0.75 5.09 4.53
N ALA A 44 0.37 5.16 3.26
CA ALA A 44 -0.28 4.04 2.56
C ALA A 44 0.66 2.84 2.48
N LEU A 45 1.93 3.06 2.13
CA LEU A 45 2.94 2.00 2.11
C LEU A 45 3.13 1.34 3.47
N LYS A 46 3.19 2.13 4.56
CA LYS A 46 3.30 1.58 5.92
C LYS A 46 2.13 0.67 6.28
N ARG A 47 0.90 1.06 5.91
CA ARG A 47 -0.29 0.21 6.12
C ARG A 47 -0.20 -1.07 5.29
N LEU A 48 0.22 -0.98 4.03
CA LEU A 48 0.40 -2.15 3.17
C LEU A 48 1.43 -3.13 3.74
N LEU A 49 2.59 -2.64 4.20
CA LEU A 49 3.61 -3.45 4.87
C LEU A 49 3.06 -4.17 6.11
N GLN A 50 2.29 -3.46 6.94
CA GLN A 50 1.63 -4.07 8.10
C GLN A 50 0.65 -5.16 7.68
N LEU A 51 -0.15 -4.95 6.64
CA LEU A 51 -1.07 -5.96 6.12
C LEU A 51 -0.34 -7.18 5.59
N CYS A 52 0.72 -6.98 4.78
CA CYS A 52 1.55 -8.07 4.28
C CYS A 52 2.11 -8.92 5.44
N GLY A 53 2.60 -8.27 6.51
CA GLY A 53 3.08 -8.99 7.69
C GLY A 53 2.00 -9.79 8.41
N HIS A 54 0.78 -9.24 8.55
CA HIS A 54 -0.33 -9.95 9.18
C HIS A 54 -0.88 -11.10 8.33
N TRP A 55 -0.87 -10.95 7.00
CA TRP A 55 -1.42 -11.93 6.07
C TRP A 55 -0.38 -12.95 5.60
N GLY A 56 0.87 -12.85 6.04
CA GLY A 56 1.93 -13.78 5.67
C GLY A 56 2.42 -13.62 4.23
N ILE A 57 2.33 -12.42 3.65
CA ILE A 57 2.90 -12.09 2.33
C ILE A 57 4.38 -11.68 2.56
N PRO A 58 5.36 -12.50 2.15
CA PRO A 58 6.76 -12.33 2.59
C PRO A 58 7.53 -11.27 1.81
N ALA A 59 7.10 -10.90 0.60
CA ALA A 59 7.80 -9.91 -0.21
C ALA A 59 6.85 -8.82 -0.73
N LEU A 60 7.31 -7.56 -0.64
CA LEU A 60 6.66 -6.39 -1.21
C LEU A 60 7.70 -5.57 -1.99
N THR A 61 7.40 -5.24 -3.24
CA THR A 61 8.17 -4.29 -4.04
C THR A 61 7.31 -3.07 -4.35
N THR A 62 7.91 -1.88 -4.28
CA THR A 62 7.25 -0.63 -4.63
C THR A 62 7.93 0.02 -5.83
N GLY A 63 7.15 0.49 -6.81
CA GLY A 63 7.59 1.39 -7.87
C GLY A 63 7.10 2.81 -7.66
N ALA A 64 7.86 3.78 -8.17
CA ALA A 64 7.49 5.19 -8.26
C ALA A 64 7.28 5.58 -9.72
#